data_AF-A0A8T2QD37-F1
#
_entry.id   AF-A0A8T2QD37-F1
#
_cell.length_a   1.000
_cell.length_b   1.000
_cell.length_c   1.000
_cell.angle_alpha   90.00
_cell.angle_beta   90.00
_cell.angle_gamma   90.00
#
_symmetry.space_group_name_H-M   'P 1'
#
loop_
_entity.id
_entity.type
_entity.pdbx_description
1 polymer ?
#
loop_
_entity_poly.entity_id
_entity_poly.type
_entity_poly.pdbx_seq_one_letter_code
_entity_poly.pdbx_strand_id
1 'polypeptide(L)'
;MEGSRRPDEFVIISIEDVYTDAELDTTGECCSIHSNKLQRLQSLFKLVQDPTGKEDLLEHLRMQALQQFARKHGYTRLVLGLSASRIAVKVISETAKGCGFSLPAGMQYYDGRWSVPVVLPLRDCIAKELVLLCHYRKLKWVFIPNMSTLTLPQKSITSLSSSFVSTLQEDNPSRERTIMRTAAKLQAFSFNHATAIDGHSSHKKSASVPISAVIDEKEEIKDELLCLLCCAPLSPQESVSIVTAFQITESKRQQNGSLISDTKPSTHFLEKCCQSCQYQFFPVEERTGEILSILPQTMKNSEFLSEKVKQMWMRSQINDCLLINSDSDDETVT
;
A
#
# COMPACT_ATOMS: atom_id res chain seq x y z
N MET A 1 -11.19 31.34 32.23
CA MET A 1 -9.80 30.83 32.23
C MET A 1 -9.86 29.42 31.67
N GLU A 2 -9.98 29.32 30.34
CA GLU A 2 -9.98 28.04 29.64
C GLU A 2 -8.56 27.46 29.71
N GLY A 3 -8.42 26.27 30.30
CA GLY A 3 -7.16 25.55 30.36
C GLY A 3 -6.64 25.25 28.95
N SER A 4 -5.55 25.91 28.60
CA SER A 4 -4.76 25.66 27.40
C SER A 4 -4.37 24.18 27.34
N ARG A 5 -5.11 23.36 26.57
CA ARG A 5 -4.70 22.00 26.20
C ARG A 5 -3.35 22.10 25.49
N ARG A 6 -2.28 21.68 26.17
CA ARG A 6 -0.94 21.54 25.57
C ARG A 6 -1.04 20.51 24.43
N PRO A 7 -0.63 20.81 23.19
CA PRO A 7 -0.48 19.79 22.17
C PRO A 7 1.01 19.48 22.01
N ASP A 8 1.64 18.78 22.97
CA ASP A 8 3.09 18.52 22.93
C ASP A 8 3.48 17.13 23.46
N GLU A 9 2.59 16.13 23.47
CA GLU A 9 3.04 14.75 23.73
C GLU A 9 3.32 14.06 22.39
N PHE A 10 4.59 14.09 21.99
CA PHE A 10 5.07 13.26 20.89
C PHE A 10 5.13 11.82 21.36
N VAL A 11 4.32 10.95 20.77
CA VAL A 11 4.42 9.51 20.98
C VAL A 11 5.39 8.95 19.95
N ILE A 12 6.48 8.35 20.44
CA ILE A 12 7.43 7.63 19.60
C ILE A 12 6.96 6.18 19.50
N ILE A 13 6.75 5.72 18.27
CA ILE A 13 6.40 4.33 17.97
C ILE A 13 7.66 3.67 17.41
N SER A 14 8.09 2.60 18.06
CA SER A 14 9.21 1.79 17.61
C SER A 14 8.77 0.91 16.43
N ILE A 15 9.62 0.74 15.41
CA ILE A 15 9.25 -0.05 14.21
C ILE A 15 9.10 -1.53 14.58
N GLU A 16 9.88 -2.00 15.54
CA GLU A 16 9.81 -3.34 16.09
C GLU A 16 8.47 -3.65 16.79
N ASP A 17 7.66 -2.64 17.12
CA ASP A 17 6.32 -2.82 17.72
C ASP A 17 5.29 -3.42 16.75
N VAL A 18 5.63 -3.54 15.46
CA VAL A 18 4.82 -4.29 14.48
C VAL A 18 4.72 -5.77 14.86
N TYR A 19 5.70 -6.29 15.60
CA TYR A 19 5.65 -7.63 16.18
C TYR A 19 4.76 -7.62 17.43
N THR A 20 3.68 -8.39 17.40
CA THR A 20 2.80 -8.56 18.57
C THR A 20 3.45 -9.45 19.62
N ASP A 21 3.07 -9.30 20.90
CA ASP A 21 3.64 -10.11 21.98
C ASP A 21 3.30 -11.61 21.81
N ALA A 22 2.11 -11.90 21.27
CA ALA A 22 1.69 -13.26 20.92
C ALA A 22 2.58 -13.93 19.86
N GLU A 23 3.31 -13.17 19.04
CA GLU A 23 4.28 -13.72 18.07
C GLU A 23 5.59 -14.17 18.73
N LEU A 24 5.83 -13.81 19.99
CA LEU A 24 7.09 -14.01 20.71
C LEU A 24 6.97 -15.03 21.85
N ASP A 25 5.77 -15.52 22.15
CA ASP A 25 5.49 -16.47 23.23
C ASP A 25 6.16 -17.83 23.00
N THR A 26 7.46 -17.89 23.30
CA THR A 26 8.21 -19.12 23.60
C THR A 26 9.10 -19.01 24.83
N THR A 27 9.42 -17.82 25.36
CA THR A 27 10.12 -17.68 26.66
C THR A 27 9.74 -16.36 27.36
N GLY A 28 9.00 -16.47 28.47
CA GLY A 28 8.50 -15.33 29.23
C GLY A 28 9.58 -14.64 30.07
N GLU A 29 10.00 -13.44 29.66
CA GLU A 29 10.65 -12.43 30.50
C GLU A 29 10.52 -11.03 29.83
N CYS A 30 9.92 -10.04 30.46
CA CYS A 30 9.53 -8.78 29.81
C CYS A 30 10.71 -7.97 29.19
N CYS A 31 11.91 -8.08 29.75
CA CYS A 31 13.12 -7.44 29.21
C CYS A 31 13.70 -8.18 27.99
N SER A 32 13.40 -9.47 27.83
CA SER A 32 13.82 -10.25 26.66
C SER A 32 12.94 -9.98 25.44
N ILE A 33 11.67 -9.58 25.64
CA ILE A 33 10.68 -9.35 24.57
C ILE A 33 11.10 -8.23 23.62
N HIS A 34 11.44 -7.04 24.12
CA HIS A 34 11.86 -5.91 23.26
C HIS A 34 13.17 -6.21 22.51
N SER A 35 14.13 -6.85 23.20
CA SER A 35 15.36 -7.33 22.58
C SER A 35 15.08 -8.34 21.47
N ASN A 36 14.11 -9.24 21.66
CA ASN A 36 13.69 -10.24 20.68
C ASN A 36 12.99 -9.62 19.47
N LYS A 37 12.08 -8.65 19.66
CA LYS A 37 11.45 -7.88 18.56
C LYS A 37 12.49 -7.17 17.70
N LEU A 38 13.43 -6.47 18.34
CA LEU A 38 14.52 -5.78 17.66
C LEU A 38 15.44 -6.76 16.91
N GLN A 39 15.79 -7.90 17.52
CA GLN A 39 16.58 -8.95 16.87
C GLN A 39 15.88 -9.55 15.65
N ARG A 40 14.56 -9.77 15.71
CA ARG A 40 13.77 -10.23 14.56
C ARG A 40 13.75 -9.20 13.45
N LEU A 41 13.51 -7.93 13.77
CA LEU A 41 13.57 -6.83 12.82
C LEU A 41 14.94 -6.77 12.14
N GLN A 42 16.03 -6.80 12.92
CA GLN A 42 17.40 -6.80 12.39
C GLN A 42 17.68 -8.01 11.50
N SER A 43 17.17 -9.19 11.87
CA SER A 43 17.31 -10.42 11.08
C SER A 43 16.57 -10.29 9.74
N LEU A 44 15.35 -9.73 9.74
CA LEU A 44 14.59 -9.46 8.52
C LEU A 44 15.35 -8.54 7.55
N PHE A 45 15.91 -7.44 8.06
CA PHE A 45 16.71 -6.49 7.27
C PHE A 45 18.05 -7.06 6.79
N LYS A 46 18.57 -8.12 7.42
CA LYS A 46 19.77 -8.85 6.94
C LYS A 46 19.42 -9.81 5.81
N LEU A 47 18.22 -10.40 5.83
CA LEU A 47 17.78 -11.35 4.82
C LEU A 47 17.47 -10.68 3.47
N VAL A 48 16.83 -9.52 3.49
CA VAL A 48 16.62 -8.70 2.28
C VAL A 48 17.96 -8.13 1.86
N GLN A 49 18.48 -8.50 0.69
CA GLN A 49 19.78 -8.01 0.22
C GLN A 49 19.68 -6.71 -0.58
N ASP A 50 18.60 -6.57 -1.34
CA ASP A 50 18.40 -5.43 -2.23
C ASP A 50 18.20 -4.12 -1.44
N PRO A 51 19.01 -3.08 -1.70
CA PRO A 51 18.88 -1.80 -0.99
C PRO A 51 17.53 -1.10 -1.24
N THR A 52 16.94 -1.25 -2.44
CA THR A 52 15.60 -0.71 -2.72
C THR A 52 14.55 -1.46 -1.91
N GLY A 53 14.63 -2.79 -1.89
CA GLY A 53 13.78 -3.66 -1.07
C GLY A 53 13.89 -3.34 0.42
N LYS A 54 15.06 -2.98 0.94
CA LYS A 54 15.20 -2.54 2.36
C LYS A 54 14.45 -1.24 2.65
N GLU A 55 14.51 -0.27 1.74
CA GLU A 55 13.77 1.00 1.90
C GLU A 55 12.27 0.78 1.82
N ASP A 56 11.82 -0.05 0.89
CA ASP A 56 10.41 -0.40 0.72
C ASP A 56 9.92 -1.21 1.92
N LEU A 57 10.73 -2.15 2.44
CA LEU A 57 10.44 -2.88 3.67
C LEU A 57 10.16 -1.92 4.83
N LEU A 58 11.03 -0.93 5.00
CA LEU A 58 10.94 0.06 6.06
C LEU A 58 9.67 0.91 5.92
N GLU A 59 9.31 1.31 4.70
CA GLU A 59 8.08 2.06 4.45
C GLU A 59 6.84 1.23 4.78
N HIS A 60 6.80 -0.05 4.35
CA HIS A 60 5.69 -0.96 4.64
C HIS A 60 5.56 -1.22 6.15
N LEU A 61 6.66 -1.54 6.83
CA LEU A 61 6.67 -1.75 8.29
C LEU A 61 6.23 -0.50 9.05
N ARG A 62 6.70 0.69 8.64
CA ARG A 62 6.27 1.96 9.24
C ARG A 62 4.76 2.16 9.09
N MET A 63 4.20 1.88 7.92
CA MET A 63 2.75 1.99 7.70
C MET A 63 1.98 1.00 8.58
N GLN A 64 2.45 -0.24 8.70
CA GLN A 64 1.84 -1.24 9.58
C GLN A 64 1.87 -0.82 11.06
N ALA A 65 3.01 -0.31 11.54
CA ALA A 65 3.15 0.19 12.91
C ALA A 65 2.15 1.31 13.20
N LEU A 66 2.06 2.26 12.27
CA LEU A 66 1.14 3.38 12.31
C LEU A 66 -0.33 2.91 12.31
N GLN A 67 -0.71 1.97 11.45
CA GLN A 67 -2.05 1.40 11.38
C GLN A 67 -2.44 0.62 12.64
N GLN A 68 -1.51 -0.17 13.19
CA GLN A 68 -1.72 -0.90 14.43
C GLN A 68 -1.91 0.05 15.61
N PHE A 69 -1.04 1.06 15.73
CA PHE A 69 -1.17 2.10 16.75
C PHE A 69 -2.49 2.85 16.61
N ALA A 70 -2.86 3.23 15.38
CA ALA A 70 -4.09 3.96 15.10
C ALA A 70 -5.34 3.18 15.55
N ARG A 71 -5.41 1.90 15.17
CA ARG A 71 -6.50 0.98 15.57
C ARG A 71 -6.57 0.79 17.08
N LYS A 72 -5.43 0.52 17.73
CA LYS A 72 -5.37 0.25 19.18
C LYS A 72 -5.95 1.40 20.01
N HIS A 73 -5.80 2.63 19.52
CA HIS A 73 -6.25 3.84 20.21
C HIS A 73 -7.57 4.41 19.65
N GLY A 74 -8.23 3.71 18.72
CA GLY A 74 -9.51 4.14 18.16
C GLY A 74 -9.45 5.39 17.28
N TYR A 75 -8.29 5.68 16.67
CA TYR A 75 -8.17 6.81 15.73
C TYR A 75 -8.90 6.50 14.42
N THR A 76 -9.59 7.52 13.88
CA THR A 76 -10.44 7.38 12.70
C THR A 76 -9.72 7.70 11.39
N ARG A 77 -8.62 8.46 11.44
CA ARG A 77 -7.86 8.89 10.27
C ARG A 77 -6.38 9.00 10.60
N LEU A 78 -5.55 8.70 9.60
CA LEU A 78 -4.12 8.87 9.68
C LEU A 78 -3.66 9.97 8.72
N VAL A 79 -3.10 11.05 9.25
CA VAL A 79 -2.69 12.22 8.47
C VAL A 79 -1.18 12.18 8.25
N LEU A 80 -0.74 12.08 6.99
CA LEU A 80 0.69 12.06 6.66
C LEU A 80 1.16 13.41 6.11
N GLY A 81 2.35 13.84 6.56
CA GLY A 81 3.06 15.00 6.03
C GLY A 81 3.81 14.72 4.71
N LEU A 82 3.13 14.13 3.72
CA LEU A 82 3.70 13.94 2.38
C LEU A 82 3.48 15.20 1.54
N SER A 83 4.58 15.85 1.17
CA SER A 83 4.57 17.00 0.26
C SER A 83 4.49 16.56 -1.21
N ALA A 84 4.12 17.49 -2.10
CA ALA A 84 4.20 17.29 -3.55
C ALA A 84 5.58 16.76 -3.98
N SER A 85 6.65 17.23 -3.33
CA SER A 85 8.02 16.86 -3.69
C SER A 85 8.32 15.42 -3.35
N ARG A 86 7.85 14.95 -2.18
CA ARG A 86 7.99 13.55 -1.79
C ARG A 86 7.14 12.64 -2.67
N ILE A 87 5.94 13.09 -3.05
CA ILE A 87 5.07 12.30 -3.93
C ILE A 87 5.65 12.26 -5.34
N ALA A 88 6.25 13.33 -5.87
CA ALA A 88 6.92 13.33 -7.16
C ALA A 88 8.10 12.34 -7.21
N VAL A 89 8.91 12.27 -6.14
CA VAL A 89 9.95 11.24 -6.00
C VAL A 89 9.34 9.84 -6.00
N LYS A 90 8.25 9.65 -5.25
CA LYS A 90 7.53 8.37 -5.20
C LYS A 90 6.97 7.96 -6.56
N VAL A 91 6.44 8.91 -7.34
CA VAL A 91 5.96 8.66 -8.71
C VAL A 91 7.06 8.08 -9.58
N ILE A 92 8.24 8.71 -9.58
CA ILE A 92 9.37 8.24 -10.40
C ILE A 92 9.89 6.89 -9.89
N SER A 93 10.04 6.73 -8.57
CA SER A 93 10.57 5.48 -8.00
C SER A 93 9.62 4.30 -8.23
N GLU A 94 8.31 4.47 -7.97
CA GLU A 94 7.32 3.42 -8.18
C GLU A 94 7.19 3.05 -9.66
N THR A 95 7.28 4.04 -10.56
CA THR A 95 7.31 3.78 -12.01
C THR A 95 8.52 2.93 -12.39
N ALA A 96 9.71 3.28 -11.89
CA ALA A 96 10.94 2.53 -12.15
C ALA A 96 10.94 1.11 -11.57
N LYS A 97 10.21 0.89 -10.46
CA LYS A 97 10.00 -0.43 -9.83
C LYS A 97 8.92 -1.28 -10.49
N GLY A 98 8.28 -0.79 -11.55
CA GLY A 98 7.20 -1.50 -12.25
C GLY A 98 5.81 -1.39 -11.60
N CYS A 99 5.62 -0.49 -10.64
CA CYS A 99 4.36 -0.29 -9.91
C CYS A 99 3.38 0.65 -10.64
N GLY A 100 3.40 0.70 -11.97
CA GLY A 100 2.61 1.67 -12.75
C GLY A 100 1.09 1.55 -12.54
N PHE A 101 0.59 0.32 -12.37
CA PHE A 101 -0.84 0.07 -12.12
C PHE A 101 -1.28 0.57 -10.74
N SER A 102 -0.50 0.30 -9.70
CA SER A 102 -0.83 0.64 -8.30
C SER A 102 -0.48 2.08 -7.92
N LEU A 103 0.32 2.76 -8.74
CA LEU A 103 0.78 4.13 -8.55
C LEU A 103 -0.33 5.11 -8.12
N PRO A 104 -1.51 5.17 -8.77
CA PRO A 104 -2.54 6.14 -8.37
C PRO A 104 -3.04 5.94 -6.95
N ALA A 105 -2.99 4.73 -6.40
CA ALA A 105 -3.54 4.44 -5.08
C ALA A 105 -2.88 5.24 -3.95
N GLY A 106 -1.56 5.45 -4.04
CA GLY A 106 -0.75 6.10 -3.00
C GLY A 106 -0.53 7.59 -3.18
N MET A 107 -1.06 8.21 -4.25
CA MET A 107 -0.86 9.63 -4.54
C MET A 107 -2.13 10.48 -4.35
N GLN A 108 -3.30 9.87 -4.14
CA GLN A 108 -4.55 10.62 -3.96
C GLN A 108 -4.61 11.28 -2.59
N TYR A 109 -5.48 12.27 -2.46
CA TYR A 109 -5.70 12.96 -1.18
C TYR A 109 -6.20 12.00 -0.09
N TYR A 110 -7.05 11.03 -0.46
CA TYR A 110 -7.64 10.04 0.43
C TYR A 110 -7.29 8.62 -0.03
N ASP A 111 -6.97 7.75 0.92
CA ASP A 111 -6.64 6.35 0.68
C ASP A 111 -7.36 5.46 1.72
N GLY A 112 -8.46 4.84 1.28
CA GLY A 112 -9.31 3.96 2.07
C GLY A 112 -8.92 2.47 2.03
N ARG A 113 -7.77 2.09 1.47
CA ARG A 113 -7.33 0.67 1.47
C ARG A 113 -7.04 0.13 2.86
N TRP A 114 -6.63 1.03 3.75
CA TRP A 114 -6.19 0.69 5.09
C TRP A 114 -7.36 0.66 6.06
N SER A 115 -7.20 -0.09 7.16
CA SER A 115 -8.19 -0.12 8.23
C SER A 115 -8.50 1.26 8.81
N VAL A 116 -7.47 2.10 8.94
CA VAL A 116 -7.62 3.52 9.28
C VAL A 116 -7.23 4.31 8.04
N PRO A 117 -8.19 5.00 7.38
CA PRO A 117 -7.92 5.70 6.14
C PRO A 117 -6.82 6.75 6.27
N VAL A 118 -6.01 6.86 5.22
CA VAL A 118 -4.89 7.80 5.16
C VAL A 118 -5.29 9.06 4.39
N VAL A 119 -4.87 10.22 4.89
CA VAL A 119 -5.12 11.53 4.26
C VAL A 119 -3.81 12.29 4.06
N LEU A 120 -3.67 12.96 2.91
CA LEU A 120 -2.46 13.70 2.50
C LEU A 120 -2.72 15.21 2.31
N PRO A 121 -2.81 16.02 3.38
CA PRO A 121 -3.13 17.45 3.26
C PRO A 121 -2.07 18.28 2.55
N LEU A 122 -0.80 17.84 2.58
CA LEU A 122 0.32 18.56 1.98
C LEU A 122 0.62 18.11 0.54
N ARG A 123 -0.22 17.25 -0.05
CA ARG A 123 -0.02 16.66 -1.37
C ARG A 123 0.29 17.68 -2.46
N ASP A 124 -0.34 18.84 -2.41
CA ASP A 124 -0.21 19.90 -3.43
C ASP A 124 0.78 21.00 -3.01
N CYS A 125 1.43 20.85 -1.85
CA CYS A 125 2.41 21.81 -1.34
C CYS A 125 3.84 21.35 -1.65
N ILE A 126 4.65 22.22 -2.24
CA ILE A 126 6.06 21.92 -2.55
C ILE A 126 6.90 22.04 -1.27
N ALA A 127 7.91 21.18 -1.10
CA ALA A 127 8.76 21.17 0.09
C ALA A 127 9.45 22.53 0.35
N LYS A 128 9.94 23.21 -0.70
CA LYS A 128 10.57 24.53 -0.58
C LYS A 128 9.60 25.59 -0.04
N GLU A 129 8.34 25.56 -0.49
CA GLU A 129 7.28 26.46 -0.01
C GLU A 129 6.96 26.19 1.47
N LEU A 130 6.91 24.91 1.86
CA LEU A 130 6.71 24.51 3.26
C LEU A 130 7.85 24.96 4.17
N VAL A 131 9.11 24.82 3.72
CA VAL A 131 10.28 25.29 4.47
C VAL A 131 10.24 26.81 4.67
N LEU A 132 9.90 27.57 3.63
CA LEU A 132 9.73 29.03 3.72
C LEU A 132 8.61 29.39 4.70
N LEU A 133 7.48 28.70 4.64
CA LEU A 133 6.38 28.91 5.58
C LEU A 133 6.82 28.65 7.03
N CYS A 134 7.51 27.54 7.30
CA CYS A 134 8.06 27.23 8.61
C CYS A 134 9.04 28.32 9.09
N HIS A 135 9.89 28.84 8.20
CA HIS A 135 10.82 29.92 8.50
C HIS A 135 10.09 31.22 8.89
N TYR A 136 9.16 31.69 8.05
CA TYR A 136 8.42 32.93 8.31
C TYR A 136 7.52 32.84 9.56
N ARG A 137 6.99 31.64 9.84
CA ARG A 137 6.18 31.38 11.04
C ARG A 137 7.01 31.01 12.27
N LYS A 138 8.34 30.93 12.15
CA LYS A 138 9.27 30.53 13.21
C LYS A 138 8.88 29.20 13.87
N LEU A 139 8.41 28.25 13.07
CA LEU A 139 8.06 26.91 13.55
C LEU A 139 9.32 26.13 13.90
N LYS A 140 9.27 25.44 15.05
CA LYS A 140 10.32 24.48 15.41
C LYS A 140 10.17 23.24 14.53
N TRP A 141 11.28 22.78 13.98
CA TRP A 141 11.34 21.55 13.20
C TRP A 141 12.51 20.70 13.71
N VAL A 142 12.39 19.39 13.54
CA VAL A 142 13.41 18.41 13.91
C VAL A 142 13.85 17.69 12.65
N PHE A 143 15.16 17.57 12.45
CA PHE A 143 15.69 16.72 11.40
C PHE A 143 15.65 15.26 11.86
N ILE A 144 14.92 14.42 11.11
CA ILE A 144 14.87 12.98 11.35
C ILE A 144 15.61 12.30 10.20
N PRO A 145 16.80 11.72 10.44
CA PRO A 145 17.51 10.95 9.43
C PRO A 145 16.66 9.76 8.96
N ASN A 146 16.71 9.47 7.67
CA ASN A 146 16.16 8.27 7.05
C ASN A 146 17.29 7.39 6.46
N MET A 147 16.95 6.18 6.00
CA MET A 147 17.92 5.24 5.41
C MET A 147 18.74 5.85 4.26
N SER A 148 18.11 6.66 3.40
CA SER A 148 18.80 7.32 2.29
C SER A 148 19.72 8.47 2.71
N THR A 149 19.49 9.09 3.87
CA THR A 149 20.40 10.10 4.46
C THR A 149 21.53 9.50 5.30
N LEU A 150 21.38 8.26 5.76
CA LEU A 150 22.37 7.55 6.60
C LEU A 150 23.30 6.63 5.79
N THR A 151 22.95 6.34 4.54
CA THR A 151 23.75 5.50 3.64
C THR A 151 24.43 6.34 2.56
N LEU A 152 25.55 5.87 2.03
CA LEU A 152 26.24 6.52 0.90
C LEU A 152 25.23 6.75 -0.26
N PRO A 153 25.22 7.92 -0.93
CA PRO A 153 24.09 8.43 -1.72
C PRO A 153 23.73 7.70 -3.04
N GLN A 154 24.07 6.41 -3.23
CA GLN A 154 23.98 5.76 -4.55
C GLN A 154 23.51 4.28 -4.57
N LYS A 155 22.70 3.81 -3.62
CA LYS A 155 22.35 2.38 -3.59
C LYS A 155 20.91 2.00 -3.98
N SER A 156 19.91 2.86 -3.82
CA SER A 156 18.51 2.50 -4.09
C SER A 156 17.87 3.29 -5.24
N ILE A 157 16.82 2.72 -5.84
CA ILE A 157 15.98 3.39 -6.84
C ILE A 157 15.35 4.67 -6.25
N THR A 158 14.93 4.65 -4.99
CA THR A 158 14.32 5.81 -4.33
C THR A 158 15.32 6.94 -4.14
N SER A 159 16.56 6.63 -3.72
CA SER A 159 17.63 7.63 -3.59
C SER A 159 17.98 8.24 -4.95
N LEU A 160 18.10 7.39 -6.00
CA LEU A 160 18.36 7.86 -7.36
C LEU A 160 17.22 8.76 -7.88
N SER A 161 15.97 8.37 -7.63
CA SER A 161 14.78 9.15 -7.99
C SER A 161 14.73 10.48 -7.25
N SER A 162 15.12 10.49 -5.97
CA SER A 162 15.21 11.71 -5.16
C SER A 162 16.25 12.69 -5.72
N SER A 163 17.44 12.20 -6.08
CA SER A 163 18.48 13.02 -6.71
C SER A 163 18.02 13.55 -8.06
N PHE A 164 17.43 12.70 -8.90
CA PHE A 164 16.90 13.10 -10.19
C PHE A 164 15.85 14.22 -10.09
N VAL A 165 14.85 14.06 -9.21
CA VAL A 165 13.82 15.10 -9.00
C VAL A 165 14.43 16.39 -8.45
N SER A 166 15.43 16.29 -7.56
CA SER A 166 16.14 17.46 -7.02
C SER A 166 16.85 18.23 -8.13
N THR A 167 17.60 17.56 -9.01
CA THR A 167 18.24 18.17 -10.18
C THR A 167 17.21 18.80 -11.13
N LEU A 168 16.09 18.12 -11.38
CA LEU A 168 15.02 18.70 -12.21
C LEU A 168 14.45 19.99 -11.62
N GLN A 169 14.30 20.07 -10.30
CA GLN A 169 13.80 21.27 -9.63
C GLN A 169 14.79 22.44 -9.69
N GLU A 170 16.09 22.16 -9.66
CA GLU A 170 17.15 23.18 -9.80
C GLU A 170 17.11 23.82 -11.18
N ASP A 171 16.96 23.01 -12.23
CA ASP A 171 16.81 23.49 -13.61
C ASP A 171 15.52 24.28 -13.81
N ASN A 172 14.39 23.76 -13.30
CA ASN A 172 13.09 24.39 -13.42
C ASN A 172 12.12 23.92 -12.32
N PRO A 173 11.76 24.80 -11.36
CA PRO A 173 10.87 24.47 -10.25
C PRO A 173 9.49 23.93 -10.66
N SER A 174 9.03 24.22 -11.87
CA SER A 174 7.73 23.75 -12.37
C SER A 174 7.72 22.27 -12.77
N ARG A 175 8.89 21.65 -12.98
CA ARG A 175 9.00 20.25 -13.46
C ARG A 175 8.40 19.25 -12.48
N GLU A 176 8.54 19.48 -11.18
CA GLU A 176 7.92 18.66 -10.14
C GLU A 176 6.38 18.66 -10.25
N ARG A 177 5.77 19.83 -10.47
CA ARG A 177 4.32 19.93 -10.70
C ARG A 177 3.90 19.22 -11.98
N THR A 178 4.74 19.21 -13.02
CA THR A 178 4.48 18.45 -14.25
C THR A 178 4.46 16.95 -14.00
N ILE A 179 5.38 16.41 -13.17
CA ILE A 179 5.36 15.00 -12.76
C ILE A 179 4.03 14.70 -12.04
N MET A 180 3.66 15.51 -11.05
CA MET A 180 2.42 15.34 -10.29
C MET A 180 1.17 15.42 -11.17
N ARG A 181 1.09 16.39 -12.09
CA ARG A 181 -0.03 16.51 -13.03
C ARG A 181 -0.13 15.35 -14.01
N THR A 182 1.01 14.82 -14.45
CA THR A 182 1.04 13.65 -15.33
C THR A 182 0.56 12.42 -14.58
N ALA A 183 1.04 12.19 -13.36
CA ALA A 183 0.57 11.09 -12.52
C ALA A 183 -0.92 11.21 -12.20
N ALA A 184 -1.41 12.42 -11.92
CA ALA A 184 -2.83 12.70 -11.65
C ALA A 184 -3.79 12.39 -12.81
N LYS A 185 -3.29 12.10 -14.02
CA LYS A 185 -4.11 11.61 -15.14
C LYS A 185 -4.48 10.14 -15.01
N LEU A 186 -3.80 9.37 -14.17
CA LEU A 186 -4.13 7.97 -13.92
C LEU A 186 -5.44 7.87 -13.15
N GLN A 187 -6.28 6.90 -13.54
CA GLN A 187 -7.57 6.66 -12.89
C GLN A 187 -7.35 6.29 -11.43
N ALA A 188 -8.06 6.98 -10.54
CA ALA A 188 -8.07 6.66 -9.12
C ALA A 188 -8.85 5.36 -8.89
N PHE A 189 -8.51 4.65 -7.82
CA PHE A 189 -9.22 3.45 -7.41
C PHE A 189 -10.50 3.81 -6.63
N SER A 190 -11.42 2.86 -6.54
CA SER A 190 -12.71 3.05 -5.84
C SER A 190 -12.53 3.55 -4.39
N PHE A 191 -11.54 3.01 -3.68
CA PHE A 191 -11.22 3.39 -2.29
C PHE A 191 -10.55 4.76 -2.12
N ASN A 192 -10.16 5.43 -3.21
CA ASN A 192 -9.54 6.76 -3.14
C ASN A 192 -10.55 7.91 -3.03
N HIS A 193 -11.84 7.60 -3.12
CA HIS A 193 -12.91 8.55 -2.91
C HIS A 193 -13.39 8.43 -1.47
N ALA A 194 -13.39 9.54 -0.73
CA ALA A 194 -14.04 9.58 0.57
C ALA A 194 -15.55 9.45 0.32
N THR A 195 -16.13 8.28 0.59
CA THR A 195 -17.57 8.18 0.73
C THR A 195 -17.95 9.08 1.91
N ALA A 196 -18.84 10.03 1.67
CA ALA A 196 -19.39 10.85 2.74
C ALA A 196 -20.18 9.92 3.67
N ILE A 197 -19.50 9.36 4.67
CA ILE A 197 -20.16 8.84 5.87
C ILE A 197 -20.66 10.09 6.58
N ASP A 198 -21.94 10.41 6.36
CA ASP A 198 -22.90 10.84 7.37
C ASP A 198 -24.21 11.21 6.68
N GLY A 199 -25.25 10.42 6.95
CA GLY A 199 -26.62 10.80 6.64
C GLY A 199 -27.04 11.95 7.53
N HIS A 200 -27.12 13.17 6.97
CA HIS A 200 -28.12 14.18 7.31
C HIS A 200 -28.05 15.32 6.27
N SER A 201 -29.15 15.45 5.52
CA SER A 201 -29.62 16.62 4.76
C SER A 201 -28.60 17.45 3.96
N SER A 202 -28.65 17.24 2.64
CA SER A 202 -28.86 18.29 1.63
C SER A 202 -28.34 19.70 1.94
N HIS A 203 -27.10 20.01 1.54
CA HIS A 203 -26.78 21.29 0.89
C HIS A 203 -25.51 21.15 0.03
N LYS A 204 -25.71 20.98 -1.28
CA LYS A 204 -24.69 21.13 -2.32
C LYS A 204 -24.26 22.60 -2.39
N LYS A 205 -22.99 22.93 -2.11
CA LYS A 205 -22.27 24.08 -2.69
C LYS A 205 -20.77 23.80 -2.86
N SER A 206 -20.45 23.37 -4.08
CA SER A 206 -19.33 23.64 -5.00
C SER A 206 -18.00 24.25 -4.50
N ALA A 207 -16.89 23.62 -4.91
CA ALA A 207 -15.88 24.14 -5.87
C ALA A 207 -14.72 23.11 -5.96
N SER A 208 -14.11 22.71 -7.08
CA SER A 208 -14.25 22.96 -8.51
C SER A 208 -13.45 21.86 -9.22
N VAL A 209 -14.12 20.98 -9.97
CA VAL A 209 -13.47 20.07 -10.93
C VAL A 209 -14.25 20.21 -12.25
N PRO A 210 -13.66 20.74 -13.33
CA PRO A 210 -14.32 20.69 -14.63
C PRO A 210 -13.88 19.46 -15.44
N ILE A 211 -14.88 18.77 -16.00
CA ILE A 211 -14.94 18.13 -17.33
C ILE A 211 -14.06 16.86 -17.47
N SER A 212 -14.55 15.63 -17.65
CA SER A 212 -15.87 15.09 -17.98
C SER A 212 -15.90 13.62 -17.48
N ALA A 213 -16.53 13.37 -16.34
CA ALA A 213 -16.94 12.01 -15.99
C ALA A 213 -18.42 11.90 -16.36
N VAL A 214 -18.68 11.45 -17.59
CA VAL A 214 -19.93 10.76 -17.88
C VAL A 214 -19.85 9.51 -17.02
N ILE A 215 -20.54 9.53 -15.87
CA ILE A 215 -20.71 8.34 -15.05
C ILE A 215 -21.70 7.50 -15.85
N ASP A 216 -21.17 6.59 -16.65
CA ASP A 216 -21.94 5.45 -17.15
C ASP A 216 -22.34 4.66 -15.90
N GLU A 217 -23.64 4.52 -15.63
CA GLU A 217 -24.20 3.81 -14.47
C GLU A 217 -23.99 2.28 -14.54
N LYS A 218 -22.88 1.84 -15.13
CA LYS A 218 -22.39 0.46 -15.23
C LYS A 218 -21.02 0.26 -14.58
N GLU A 219 -20.66 1.04 -13.56
CA GLU A 219 -19.48 0.69 -12.75
C GLU A 219 -19.82 -0.48 -11.82
N GLU A 220 -19.74 -1.67 -12.39
CA GLU A 220 -19.50 -2.92 -11.67
C GLU A 220 -18.42 -2.66 -10.62
N ILE A 221 -18.75 -2.84 -9.34
CA ILE A 221 -17.81 -2.65 -8.22
C ILE A 221 -16.61 -3.55 -8.49
N LYS A 222 -15.50 -2.96 -8.95
CA LYS A 222 -14.25 -3.70 -9.17
C LYS A 222 -13.73 -4.12 -7.81
N ASP A 223 -13.88 -5.40 -7.48
CA ASP A 223 -13.27 -5.98 -6.30
C ASP A 223 -11.76 -6.03 -6.48
N GLU A 224 -11.10 -4.93 -6.11
CA GLU A 224 -9.65 -4.79 -6.21
C GLU A 224 -8.98 -5.68 -5.16
N LEU A 225 -8.13 -6.60 -5.63
CA LEU A 225 -7.24 -7.38 -4.78
C LEU A 225 -6.02 -6.53 -4.41
N LEU A 226 -5.55 -6.68 -3.17
CA LEU A 226 -4.38 -5.97 -2.66
C LEU A 226 -3.25 -6.95 -2.37
N CYS A 227 -2.02 -6.53 -2.66
CA CYS A 227 -0.81 -7.25 -2.28
C CYS A 227 -0.73 -7.45 -0.76
N LEU A 228 -0.38 -8.65 -0.30
CA LEU A 228 -0.24 -8.94 1.14
C LEU A 228 0.86 -8.15 1.85
N LEU A 229 1.95 -7.84 1.15
CA LEU A 229 3.09 -7.15 1.76
C LEU A 229 2.92 -5.64 1.80
N CYS A 230 2.58 -5.03 0.66
CA CYS A 230 2.58 -3.58 0.50
C CYS A 230 1.18 -2.96 0.45
N CYS A 231 0.12 -3.78 0.42
CA CYS A 231 -1.26 -3.34 0.22
C CYS A 231 -1.47 -2.51 -1.07
N ALA A 232 -0.60 -2.69 -2.07
CA ALA A 232 -0.79 -2.12 -3.40
C ALA A 232 -1.87 -2.89 -4.17
N PRO A 233 -2.76 -2.21 -4.92
CA PRO A 233 -3.67 -2.88 -5.84
C PRO A 233 -2.93 -3.76 -6.83
N LEU A 234 -3.45 -4.96 -7.01
CA LEU A 234 -2.93 -5.93 -7.97
C LEU A 234 -3.56 -5.68 -9.33
N SER A 235 -2.72 -5.72 -10.36
CA SER A 235 -3.16 -5.61 -11.74
C SER A 235 -4.11 -6.76 -12.12
N PRO A 236 -4.91 -6.62 -13.19
CA PRO A 236 -5.76 -7.70 -13.66
C PRO A 236 -4.98 -9.00 -13.92
N GLN A 237 -3.77 -8.91 -14.46
CA GLN A 237 -2.91 -10.07 -14.71
C GLN A 237 -2.52 -10.77 -13.40
N GLU A 238 -2.06 -10.02 -12.39
CA GLU A 238 -1.74 -10.56 -11.06
C GLU A 238 -2.99 -11.17 -10.39
N SER A 239 -4.15 -10.52 -10.53
CA SER A 239 -5.41 -11.02 -9.96
C SER A 239 -5.85 -12.35 -10.58
N VAL A 240 -5.73 -12.49 -11.90
CA VAL A 240 -6.03 -13.74 -12.62
C VAL A 240 -5.08 -14.83 -12.18
N SER A 241 -3.78 -14.56 -12.11
CA SER A 241 -2.79 -15.54 -11.65
C SER A 241 -3.11 -16.07 -10.25
N ILE A 242 -3.52 -15.20 -9.32
CA ILE A 242 -3.93 -15.60 -7.96
C ILE A 242 -5.18 -16.47 -7.98
N VAL A 243 -6.21 -16.07 -8.75
CA VAL A 243 -7.47 -16.82 -8.84
C VAL A 243 -7.25 -18.19 -9.49
N THR A 244 -6.41 -18.29 -10.52
CA THR A 244 -6.07 -19.56 -11.16
C THR A 244 -5.28 -20.48 -10.21
N ALA A 245 -4.31 -19.94 -9.46
CA ALA A 245 -3.59 -20.72 -8.44
C ALA A 245 -4.54 -21.25 -7.35
N PHE A 246 -5.51 -20.43 -6.93
CA PHE A 246 -6.57 -20.85 -6.02
C PHE A 246 -7.46 -21.96 -6.60
N GLN A 247 -7.84 -21.85 -7.87
CA GLN A 247 -8.64 -22.89 -8.55
C GLN A 247 -7.90 -24.24 -8.61
N ILE A 248 -6.60 -24.24 -8.94
CA ILE A 248 -5.77 -25.45 -9.00
C ILE A 248 -5.69 -26.13 -7.62
N THR A 249 -5.53 -25.35 -6.55
CA THR A 249 -5.46 -25.87 -5.18
C THR A 249 -6.79 -26.46 -4.72
N GLU A 250 -7.92 -25.79 -5.02
CA GLU A 250 -9.25 -26.32 -4.69
C GLU A 250 -9.63 -27.55 -5.52
N SER A 251 -9.34 -27.61 -6.82
CA SER A 251 -9.60 -28.80 -7.64
C SER A 251 -8.84 -30.03 -7.15
N LYS A 252 -7.58 -29.87 -6.69
CA LYS A 252 -6.81 -30.96 -6.08
C LYS A 252 -7.42 -31.45 -4.77
N ARG A 253 -8.01 -30.55 -3.99
CA ARG A 253 -8.67 -30.87 -2.70
C ARG A 253 -9.95 -31.67 -2.88
N GLN A 254 -10.70 -31.42 -3.96
CA GLN A 254 -11.94 -32.15 -4.28
C GLN A 254 -11.68 -33.53 -4.89
N GLN A 255 -10.57 -33.72 -5.61
CA GLN A 255 -10.27 -34.99 -6.29
C GLN A 255 -9.53 -36.01 -5.40
N ASN A 256 -8.73 -35.58 -4.42
CA ASN A 256 -7.95 -36.47 -3.55
C ASN A 256 -8.16 -36.11 -2.08
N GLY A 257 -8.93 -36.91 -1.36
CA GLY A 257 -9.27 -36.71 0.07
C GLY A 257 -8.11 -36.75 1.08
N SER A 258 -6.85 -36.85 0.64
CA SER A 258 -5.62 -36.59 1.41
C SER A 258 -4.44 -37.21 0.66
N LEU A 259 -3.73 -36.42 -0.14
CA LEU A 259 -2.31 -36.64 -0.37
C LEU A 259 -1.61 -35.29 -0.52
N ILE A 260 -0.61 -35.12 0.33
CA ILE A 260 0.22 -33.94 0.56
C ILE A 260 0.70 -33.36 -0.77
N SER A 261 0.35 -32.11 -1.07
CA SER A 261 0.99 -31.37 -2.14
C SER A 261 2.37 -30.89 -1.67
N ASP A 262 3.43 -31.31 -2.35
CA ASP A 262 4.82 -30.84 -2.18
C ASP A 262 5.04 -29.35 -2.50
N THR A 263 3.97 -28.56 -2.67
CA THR A 263 4.07 -27.11 -2.86
C THR A 263 4.28 -26.47 -1.49
N LYS A 264 5.52 -26.09 -1.17
CA LYS A 264 5.88 -25.45 0.11
C LYS A 264 4.93 -24.29 0.41
N PRO A 265 4.42 -24.12 1.65
CA PRO A 265 3.49 -23.04 2.02
C PRO A 265 4.00 -21.63 1.71
N SER A 266 5.31 -21.47 1.49
CA SER A 266 5.95 -20.25 1.02
C SER A 266 5.53 -19.82 -0.39
N THR A 267 5.22 -20.75 -1.28
CA THR A 267 4.88 -20.47 -2.69
C THR A 267 3.51 -19.79 -2.82
N HIS A 268 2.50 -20.32 -2.13
CA HIS A 268 1.14 -19.76 -2.10
C HIS A 268 1.08 -18.35 -1.48
N PHE A 269 2.02 -18.01 -0.59
CA PHE A 269 2.13 -16.65 -0.07
C PHE A 269 2.67 -15.68 -1.12
N LEU A 270 3.73 -16.08 -1.85
CA LEU A 270 4.36 -15.24 -2.86
C LEU A 270 3.42 -14.93 -4.03
N GLU A 271 2.61 -15.90 -4.45
CA GLU A 271 1.62 -15.72 -5.51
C GLU A 271 0.63 -14.58 -5.20
N LYS A 272 0.35 -14.33 -3.91
CA LYS A 272 -0.53 -13.26 -3.41
C LYS A 272 0.15 -11.89 -3.27
N CYS A 273 1.42 -11.78 -3.62
CA CYS A 273 2.19 -10.54 -3.57
C CYS A 273 2.30 -9.92 -4.98
N CYS A 274 2.40 -8.59 -5.09
CA CYS A 274 2.68 -7.95 -6.38
C CYS A 274 4.08 -8.29 -6.88
N GLN A 275 4.29 -8.19 -8.20
CA GLN A 275 5.57 -8.50 -8.85
C GLN A 275 6.75 -7.72 -8.25
N SER A 276 6.54 -6.43 -7.93
CA SER A 276 7.59 -5.61 -7.32
C SER A 276 8.02 -6.14 -5.95
N CYS A 277 7.07 -6.58 -5.13
CA CYS A 277 7.36 -7.21 -3.84
C CYS A 277 8.05 -8.57 -4.01
N GLN A 278 7.60 -9.39 -4.97
CA GLN A 278 8.23 -10.68 -5.25
C GLN A 278 9.71 -10.48 -5.62
N TYR A 279 9.99 -9.54 -6.52
CA TYR A 279 11.36 -9.27 -7.01
C TYR A 279 12.28 -8.67 -5.93
N GLN A 280 11.78 -7.68 -5.18
CA GLN A 280 12.63 -6.94 -4.23
C GLN A 280 12.81 -7.65 -2.88
N PHE A 281 11.79 -8.36 -2.39
CA PHE A 281 11.85 -9.04 -1.09
C PHE A 281 12.31 -10.49 -1.20
N PHE A 282 11.99 -11.18 -2.31
CA PHE A 282 12.22 -12.62 -2.46
C PHE A 282 12.95 -13.01 -3.76
N PRO A 283 14.13 -12.45 -4.05
CA PRO A 283 14.85 -12.76 -5.29
C PRO A 283 15.42 -14.17 -5.35
N VAL A 284 15.50 -14.91 -4.21
CA VAL A 284 16.10 -16.26 -4.13
C VAL A 284 15.18 -17.19 -3.34
N GLU A 285 14.71 -18.27 -3.99
CA GLU A 285 13.76 -19.25 -3.43
C GLU A 285 14.22 -19.88 -2.10
N GLU A 286 15.53 -20.07 -1.92
CA GLU A 286 16.12 -20.70 -0.73
C GLU A 286 15.84 -19.91 0.55
N ARG A 287 15.76 -18.58 0.47
CA ARG A 287 15.57 -17.70 1.64
C ARG A 287 14.13 -17.29 1.87
N THR A 288 13.23 -17.60 0.94
CA THR A 288 11.82 -17.25 1.04
C THR A 288 11.20 -17.80 2.32
N GLY A 289 11.48 -19.07 2.66
CA GLY A 289 10.96 -19.69 3.88
C GLY A 289 11.42 -18.97 5.15
N GLU A 290 12.68 -18.55 5.22
CA GLU A 290 13.24 -17.81 6.35
C GLU A 290 12.60 -16.43 6.49
N ILE A 291 12.49 -15.68 5.38
CA ILE A 291 11.87 -14.35 5.37
C ILE A 291 10.42 -14.45 5.82
N LEU A 292 9.66 -15.41 5.29
CA LEU A 292 8.27 -15.65 5.68
C LEU A 292 8.14 -16.11 7.13
N SER A 293 9.14 -16.75 7.73
CA SER A 293 9.08 -17.10 9.15
C SER A 293 9.22 -15.87 10.04
N ILE A 294 10.04 -14.88 9.63
CA ILE A 294 10.38 -13.68 10.42
C ILE A 294 9.45 -12.49 10.13
N LEU A 295 8.75 -12.46 8.99
CA LEU A 295 7.84 -11.37 8.65
C LEU A 295 6.77 -11.19 9.76
N PRO A 296 6.32 -9.96 10.07
CA PRO A 296 5.26 -9.76 11.06
C PRO A 296 3.91 -10.36 10.63
N GLN A 297 3.09 -10.82 11.58
CA GLN A 297 1.78 -11.41 11.25
C GLN A 297 0.82 -10.41 10.61
N THR A 298 0.95 -9.12 10.93
CA THR A 298 0.20 -8.04 10.29
C THR A 298 0.41 -7.98 8.77
N MET A 299 1.58 -8.40 8.28
CA MET A 299 1.91 -8.50 6.85
C MET A 299 1.66 -9.89 6.27
N LYS A 300 1.35 -10.89 7.12
CA LYS A 300 1.00 -12.25 6.69
C LYS A 300 -0.48 -12.48 6.58
N ASN A 301 -1.30 -11.66 7.24
CA ASN A 301 -2.71 -11.93 7.39
C ASN A 301 -3.45 -11.89 6.04
N SER A 302 -3.60 -13.08 5.46
CA SER A 302 -4.19 -13.29 4.14
C SER A 302 -5.69 -13.53 4.18
N GLU A 303 -6.33 -13.49 5.36
CA GLU A 303 -7.72 -13.91 5.53
C GLU A 303 -8.68 -13.05 4.71
N PHE A 304 -8.53 -11.72 4.77
CA PHE A 304 -9.30 -10.78 3.95
C PHE A 304 -9.08 -10.99 2.45
N LEU A 305 -7.83 -11.22 2.04
CA LEU A 305 -7.50 -11.48 0.63
C LEU A 305 -8.06 -12.83 0.17
N SER A 306 -8.00 -13.85 1.01
CA SER A 306 -8.46 -15.20 0.71
C SER A 306 -9.98 -15.24 0.48
N GLU A 307 -10.74 -14.50 1.29
CA GLU A 307 -12.19 -14.42 1.12
C GLU A 307 -12.55 -13.70 -0.19
N LYS A 308 -11.86 -12.58 -0.50
CA LYS A 308 -12.03 -11.89 -1.79
C LYS A 308 -11.67 -12.77 -2.99
N VAL A 309 -10.54 -13.49 -2.93
CA VAL A 309 -10.11 -14.41 -3.99
C VAL A 309 -11.15 -15.52 -4.19
N LYS A 310 -11.69 -16.08 -3.09
CA LYS A 310 -12.77 -17.07 -3.15
C LYS A 310 -14.03 -16.49 -3.79
N GLN A 311 -14.44 -15.28 -3.44
CA GLN A 311 -15.59 -14.60 -4.05
C GLN A 311 -15.38 -14.37 -5.55
N MET A 312 -14.20 -13.90 -5.97
CA MET A 312 -13.86 -13.72 -7.39
C MET A 312 -13.86 -15.05 -8.14
N TRP A 313 -13.29 -16.10 -7.55
CA TRP A 313 -13.33 -17.45 -8.11
C TRP A 313 -14.77 -17.95 -8.28
N MET A 314 -15.62 -17.81 -7.25
CA MET A 314 -17.05 -18.19 -7.33
C MET A 314 -17.78 -17.42 -8.42
N ARG A 315 -17.53 -16.11 -8.57
CA ARG A 315 -18.10 -15.30 -9.65
C ARG A 315 -17.65 -15.77 -11.03
N SER A 316 -16.37 -16.16 -11.19
CA SER A 316 -15.88 -16.73 -12.44
C SER A 316 -16.65 -17.99 -12.82
N GLN A 317 -16.92 -18.90 -11.86
CA GLN A 317 -17.69 -20.12 -12.11
C GLN A 317 -19.15 -19.82 -12.52
N ILE A 318 -19.75 -18.77 -11.96
CA ILE A 318 -21.12 -18.35 -12.33
C ILE A 318 -21.13 -17.77 -13.74
N ASN A 319 -20.16 -16.92 -14.09
CA ASN A 319 -20.11 -16.27 -15.40
C ASN A 319 -19.91 -17.27 -16.55
N ASP A 320 -19.13 -18.34 -16.30
CA ASP A 320 -18.97 -19.47 -17.23
C ASP A 320 -20.29 -20.24 -17.46
N CYS A 321 -21.25 -20.12 -16.53
CA CYS A 321 -22.56 -20.78 -16.59
C CYS A 321 -23.69 -19.86 -17.08
N LEU A 322 -23.44 -18.56 -17.29
CA LEU A 322 -24.43 -17.65 -17.86
C LEU A 322 -24.48 -17.89 -19.37
N LEU A 323 -25.61 -18.43 -19.83
CA LEU A 323 -25.92 -18.49 -21.26
C LEU A 323 -25.90 -17.05 -21.79
N ILE A 324 -25.05 -16.79 -22.79
CA ILE A 324 -25.16 -15.58 -23.59
C ILE A 324 -26.55 -15.64 -24.20
N ASN A 325 -27.47 -14.80 -23.73
CA ASN A 325 -28.75 -14.62 -24.41
C ASN A 325 -28.41 -13.99 -25.77
N SER A 326 -28.23 -14.86 -26.76
CA SER A 326 -28.32 -14.50 -28.16
C SER A 326 -29.79 -14.23 -28.48
N ASP A 327 -30.34 -13.15 -27.94
CA ASP A 327 -31.56 -12.55 -28.49
C ASP A 327 -31.13 -11.73 -29.71
N SER A 328 -30.63 -12.46 -30.70
CA SER A 328 -30.68 -12.06 -32.10
C SER A 328 -32.01 -12.54 -32.65
N ASP A 329 -33.10 -11.88 -32.25
CA ASP A 329 -34.35 -11.98 -32.98
C ASP A 329 -34.31 -10.90 -34.07
N ASP A 330 -33.85 -11.35 -35.24
CA ASP A 330 -34.36 -10.88 -36.52
C ASP A 330 -35.90 -10.95 -36.48
N GLU A 331 -36.57 -9.81 -36.32
CA GLU A 331 -37.89 -9.62 -36.91
C GLU A 331 -37.80 -8.58 -38.02
N THR A 332 -37.35 -9.05 -39.18
CA THR A 332 -37.88 -8.57 -40.45
C THR A 332 -39.36 -8.92 -40.54
N VAL A 333 -40.26 -7.97 -40.34
CA VAL A 333 -41.61 -8.04 -40.91
C VAL A 333 -42.05 -6.66 -41.41
N THR A 334 -42.08 -6.57 -42.73
CA THR A 334 -42.78 -5.65 -43.66
C THR A 334 -42.41 -4.18 -43.70
#